data_AF-A0A062X5B9-F1
#
_entry.id   AF-A0A062X5B9-F1
#
_cell.length_a   1.000
_cell.length_b   1.000
_cell.length_c   1.000
_cell.angle_alpha   90.00
_cell.angle_beta   90.00
_cell.angle_gamma   90.00
#
_symmetry.space_group_name_H-M   'P 1'
#
loop_
_entity.id
_entity.type
_entity.pdbx_description
1 polymer ?
#
loop_
_entity_poly.entity_id
_entity_poly.type
_entity_poly.pdbx_seq_one_letter_code
_entity_poly.pdbx_strand_id
1 'polypeptide(L)'
;MTIRSPGRPDAGDRSGAPGTAGTPETTSPPETTSPPETTSAPGMFPASATSREPAVSAALPPLLGFTVGVTAARRRDELANLLERRGARVVHAPALRIVPLADDSLLLAATRECLTRPLDAVIATTAIGFRGWVEAAEGWGLGERLRDRLDGARLFTRGPKVTGAVRAAGLTECWSPRSESGAELVAHLLTENLAGLRIAVQLHGEPLPDMVEGLRAAGAEVVEIPVYRWEPPDDLRPVRRMVELIVTGGVSAVTFTSAPAVVSLLRIAREMGQFDELLTALRGEVLPACVGPVCAAPLERQGVATVTPDRFRLGALVRTLSDELPRRRVRTVEAAGHVLRVQGGAVIVNGEPVMLAPRTAAVLDALTERPGRVLSRAELLRRTGTAGLTDEHAVEMTVARLRTALGPAGCAVETVIKRGYRLAVV
;
A
#
# COMPACT_ATOMS: atom_id res chain seq x y z
N MET A 1 0.79 39.03 -40.59
CA MET A 1 1.30 39.87 -41.70
C MET A 1 2.79 40.09 -41.45
N THR A 2 3.59 39.37 -42.22
CA THR A 2 5.04 39.43 -42.48
C THR A 2 6.00 39.76 -41.32
N ILE A 3 6.62 38.71 -40.76
CA ILE A 3 7.82 38.72 -39.91
C ILE A 3 9.05 38.63 -40.83
N ARG A 4 10.03 39.52 -40.63
CA ARG A 4 11.38 39.47 -41.23
C ARG A 4 12.35 38.79 -40.25
N SER A 5 13.14 37.84 -40.73
CA SER A 5 14.29 37.25 -40.04
C SER A 5 15.46 38.23 -39.89
N PRO A 6 16.33 38.00 -38.90
CA PRO A 6 17.74 37.65 -39.15
C PRO A 6 18.15 36.48 -38.22
N GLY A 7 19.24 35.73 -38.37
CA GLY A 7 20.49 35.81 -39.11
C GLY A 7 21.45 34.90 -38.33
N ARG A 8 22.02 33.88 -38.97
CA ARG A 8 23.04 32.98 -38.39
C ARG A 8 24.37 33.72 -38.23
N PRO A 9 25.25 33.27 -37.32
CA PRO A 9 26.66 33.25 -37.66
C PRO A 9 27.33 31.89 -37.44
N ASP A 10 28.47 31.80 -38.10
CA ASP A 10 29.29 30.65 -38.48
C ASP A 10 30.08 29.97 -37.36
N ALA A 11 30.49 28.74 -37.70
CA ALA A 11 31.48 27.93 -37.03
C ALA A 11 32.89 28.53 -37.10
N GLY A 12 33.63 28.39 -36.01
CA GLY A 12 35.06 28.70 -35.92
C GLY A 12 35.78 27.62 -35.12
N ASP A 13 36.50 26.79 -35.85
CA ASP A 13 37.49 25.79 -35.42
C ASP A 13 38.65 26.42 -34.62
N ARG A 14 39.16 25.71 -33.59
CA ARG A 14 40.61 25.56 -33.31
C ARG A 14 40.90 24.65 -32.11
N SER A 15 41.53 23.53 -32.46
CA SER A 15 42.57 22.75 -31.77
C SER A 15 43.35 23.42 -30.61
N GLY A 16 43.69 22.62 -29.58
CA GLY A 16 44.81 22.90 -28.68
C GLY A 16 44.89 22.01 -27.43
N ALA A 17 45.50 20.83 -27.54
CA ALA A 17 46.23 20.15 -26.45
C ALA A 17 47.71 20.59 -26.55
N PRO A 18 48.56 20.61 -25.48
CA PRO A 18 48.96 19.40 -24.74
C PRO A 18 49.33 19.62 -23.24
N GLY A 19 49.67 18.55 -22.50
CA GLY A 19 50.52 18.66 -21.30
C GLY A 19 50.29 17.65 -20.17
N THR A 20 51.26 16.75 -20.01
CA THR A 20 51.43 15.63 -19.06
C THR A 20 51.86 16.01 -17.63
N ALA A 21 51.44 15.19 -16.64
CA ALA A 21 52.13 14.74 -15.40
C ALA A 21 51.03 14.27 -14.40
N GLY A 22 51.14 13.27 -13.53
CA GLY A 22 52.18 12.32 -13.12
C GLY A 22 51.55 11.40 -12.03
N THR A 23 51.99 10.14 -11.95
CA THR A 23 51.52 9.12 -10.99
C THR A 23 52.05 9.35 -9.57
N PRO A 24 51.41 8.80 -8.52
CA PRO A 24 51.99 7.62 -7.85
C PRO A 24 50.91 6.59 -7.42
N GLU A 25 51.10 5.29 -7.71
CA GLU A 25 51.61 4.23 -6.81
C GLU A 25 50.88 4.10 -5.46
N THR A 26 50.21 2.96 -5.24
CA THR A 26 50.10 2.27 -3.93
C THR A 26 49.49 0.86 -4.03
N THR A 27 50.37 -0.13 -3.92
CA THR A 27 50.29 -1.31 -3.02
C THR A 27 49.06 -2.23 -3.01
N SER A 28 49.24 -3.44 -3.55
CA SER A 28 48.49 -4.67 -3.21
C SER A 28 49.08 -5.37 -1.97
N PRO A 29 48.27 -6.08 -1.14
CA PRO A 29 48.77 -7.07 -0.18
C PRO A 29 48.58 -8.53 -0.63
N PRO A 30 49.25 -9.51 0.03
CA PRO A 30 49.65 -10.79 -0.57
C PRO A 30 48.78 -12.02 -0.18
N GLU A 31 48.91 -13.08 -0.98
CA GLU A 31 48.52 -14.47 -0.69
C GLU A 31 49.52 -15.18 0.23
N THR A 32 49.03 -16.15 1.02
CA THR A 32 49.66 -17.39 1.58
C THR A 32 48.77 -17.85 2.75
N THR A 33 48.43 -19.11 3.06
CA THR A 33 48.96 -20.47 2.79
C THR A 33 47.94 -21.50 3.33
N SER A 34 47.72 -22.62 2.63
CA SER A 34 47.29 -23.93 3.21
C SER A 34 48.56 -24.72 3.61
N PRO A 35 48.56 -25.81 4.45
CA PRO A 35 47.92 -27.13 4.20
C PRO A 35 47.63 -27.93 5.52
N PRO A 36 47.49 -29.29 5.60
CA PRO A 36 47.40 -30.34 4.57
C PRO A 36 46.24 -31.37 4.72
N GLU A 37 46.10 -32.15 3.64
CA GLU A 37 45.28 -33.36 3.48
C GLU A 37 45.89 -34.59 4.20
N THR A 38 45.03 -35.57 4.53
CA THR A 38 45.42 -36.99 4.59
C THR A 38 44.38 -37.88 3.91
N THR A 39 44.92 -38.74 3.05
CA THR A 39 44.28 -39.66 2.11
C THR A 39 43.93 -41.01 2.77
N SER A 40 42.80 -41.62 2.43
CA SER A 40 42.70 -43.09 2.17
C SER A 40 41.30 -43.50 1.68
N ALA A 41 41.28 -44.35 0.65
CA ALA A 41 40.15 -45.14 0.14
C ALA A 41 40.64 -46.61 0.02
N PRO A 42 39.86 -47.64 -0.38
CA PRO A 42 38.41 -47.74 -0.61
C PRO A 42 37.76 -48.99 0.08
N GLY A 43 36.43 -49.04 0.16
CA GLY A 43 35.67 -50.23 0.57
C GLY A 43 34.37 -50.37 -0.22
N MET A 44 34.23 -51.48 -0.95
CA MET A 44 33.15 -51.78 -1.89
C MET A 44 32.14 -52.78 -1.28
N PHE A 45 30.85 -52.54 -1.60
CA PHE A 45 29.63 -53.37 -1.45
C PHE A 45 28.79 -53.31 -0.15
N PRO A 46 27.44 -53.52 -0.21
CA PRO A 46 26.51 -53.47 -1.35
C PRO A 46 25.31 -52.52 -1.13
N ALA A 47 24.53 -52.36 -2.20
CA ALA A 47 23.31 -51.58 -2.29
C ALA A 47 22.31 -51.87 -1.15
N SER A 48 22.03 -50.85 -0.33
CA SER A 48 20.81 -50.79 0.47
C SER A 48 19.79 -49.99 -0.33
N ALA A 49 18.67 -50.64 -0.65
CA ALA A 49 17.51 -50.00 -1.26
C ALA A 49 17.02 -48.90 -0.33
N THR A 50 17.44 -47.66 -0.58
CA THR A 50 16.80 -46.49 -0.01
C THR A 50 15.42 -46.42 -0.61
N SER A 51 14.45 -46.89 0.16
CA SER A 51 13.05 -46.50 0.12
C SER A 51 12.99 -45.06 -0.38
N ARG A 52 12.45 -44.87 -1.59
CA ARG A 52 12.09 -43.52 -2.05
C ARG A 52 11.15 -42.95 -1.01
N GLU A 53 11.67 -42.03 -0.19
CA GLU A 53 10.83 -41.12 0.56
C GLU A 53 9.84 -40.50 -0.43
N PRO A 54 8.54 -40.48 -0.12
CA PRO A 54 7.57 -39.88 -1.01
C PRO A 54 7.97 -38.43 -1.22
N ALA A 55 8.12 -38.05 -2.50
CA ALA A 55 8.39 -36.68 -2.91
C ALA A 55 7.50 -35.73 -2.11
N VAL A 56 8.12 -34.75 -1.45
CA VAL A 56 7.46 -33.69 -0.71
C VAL A 56 6.30 -33.18 -1.56
N SER A 57 5.06 -33.49 -1.15
CA SER A 57 3.87 -32.90 -1.74
C SER A 57 4.07 -31.40 -1.69
N ALA A 58 4.18 -30.75 -2.85
CA ALA A 58 4.45 -29.32 -2.91
C ALA A 58 3.34 -28.61 -2.12
N ALA A 59 3.71 -28.05 -0.97
CA ALA A 59 2.75 -27.42 -0.08
C ALA A 59 1.97 -26.35 -0.86
N LEU A 60 0.64 -26.46 -0.85
CA LEU A 60 -0.22 -25.55 -1.60
C LEU A 60 0.07 -24.09 -1.22
N PRO A 61 0.03 -23.15 -2.19
CA PRO A 61 0.25 -21.75 -1.89
C PRO A 61 -0.70 -21.26 -0.79
N PRO A 62 -0.21 -20.54 0.24
CA PRO A 62 -0.99 -20.23 1.42
C PRO A 62 -2.18 -19.30 1.12
N LEU A 63 -2.09 -18.49 0.07
CA LEU A 63 -3.16 -17.58 -0.33
C LEU A 63 -4.04 -18.13 -1.47
N LEU A 64 -3.88 -19.40 -1.86
CA LEU A 64 -4.71 -20.02 -2.88
C LEU A 64 -6.20 -19.90 -2.53
N GLY A 65 -7.01 -19.42 -3.49
CA GLY A 65 -8.45 -19.20 -3.32
C GLY A 65 -8.82 -17.85 -2.71
N PHE A 66 -7.88 -17.13 -2.10
CA PHE A 66 -8.16 -15.81 -1.55
C PHE A 66 -8.07 -14.72 -2.61
N THR A 67 -8.91 -13.70 -2.48
CA THR A 67 -8.82 -12.47 -3.27
C THR A 67 -8.36 -11.32 -2.39
N VAL A 68 -7.33 -10.58 -2.81
CA VAL A 68 -6.79 -9.45 -2.05
C VAL A 68 -6.89 -8.16 -2.85
N GLY A 69 -7.52 -7.14 -2.25
CA GLY A 69 -7.56 -5.78 -2.78
C GLY A 69 -6.26 -5.02 -2.50
N VAL A 70 -5.74 -4.32 -3.50
CA VAL A 70 -4.52 -3.49 -3.40
C VAL A 70 -4.87 -2.03 -3.65
N THR A 71 -4.76 -1.20 -2.60
CA THR A 71 -5.06 0.24 -2.67
C THR A 71 -3.86 1.13 -2.96
N ALA A 72 -2.66 0.53 -2.97
CA ALA A 72 -1.40 1.26 -3.15
C ALA A 72 -1.31 1.95 -4.52
N ALA A 73 -0.84 3.19 -4.52
CA ALA A 73 -0.52 3.93 -5.74
C ALA A 73 0.92 3.65 -6.23
N ARG A 74 1.88 3.59 -5.28
CA ARG A 74 3.29 3.26 -5.55
C ARG A 74 3.57 1.80 -5.29
N ARG A 75 4.46 1.19 -6.09
CA ARG A 75 4.89 -0.21 -5.95
C ARG A 75 3.72 -1.21 -5.90
N ARG A 76 2.60 -0.84 -6.52
CA ARG A 76 1.38 -1.66 -6.57
C ARG A 76 1.63 -3.00 -7.27
N ASP A 77 2.42 -2.97 -8.33
CA ASP A 77 2.75 -4.16 -9.13
C ASP A 77 3.69 -5.08 -8.35
N GLU A 78 4.61 -4.53 -7.57
CA GLU A 78 5.46 -5.32 -6.68
C GLU A 78 4.63 -6.03 -5.58
N LEU A 79 3.70 -5.29 -4.94
CA LEU A 79 2.81 -5.87 -3.95
C LEU A 79 1.90 -6.94 -4.55
N ALA A 80 1.32 -6.68 -5.74
CA ALA A 80 0.51 -7.64 -6.46
C ALA A 80 1.30 -8.92 -6.79
N ASN A 81 2.49 -8.76 -7.37
CA ASN A 81 3.37 -9.89 -7.70
C ASN A 81 3.74 -10.71 -6.45
N LEU A 82 3.99 -10.05 -5.30
CA LEU A 82 4.26 -10.75 -4.04
C LEU A 82 3.06 -11.58 -3.57
N LEU A 83 1.84 -11.06 -3.71
CA LEU A 83 0.60 -11.75 -3.33
C LEU A 83 0.27 -12.90 -4.30
N GLU A 84 0.41 -12.68 -5.60
CA GLU A 84 0.15 -13.67 -6.65
C GLU A 84 1.11 -14.86 -6.55
N ARG A 85 2.39 -14.61 -6.23
CA ARG A 85 3.36 -15.70 -5.92
C ARG A 85 2.96 -16.55 -4.71
N ARG A 86 2.08 -16.05 -3.85
CA ARG A 86 1.51 -16.80 -2.72
C ARG A 86 0.16 -17.44 -3.05
N GLY A 87 -0.32 -17.31 -4.28
CA GLY A 87 -1.56 -17.91 -4.78
C GLY A 87 -2.81 -17.03 -4.71
N ALA A 88 -2.67 -15.77 -4.28
CA ALA A 88 -3.81 -14.85 -4.21
C ALA A 88 -4.23 -14.35 -5.59
N ARG A 89 -5.53 -14.14 -5.79
CA ARG A 89 -6.03 -13.27 -6.86
C ARG A 89 -5.97 -11.82 -6.41
N VAL A 90 -5.41 -10.92 -7.21
CA VAL A 90 -5.29 -9.50 -6.85
C VAL A 90 -6.35 -8.66 -7.56
N VAL A 91 -6.93 -7.70 -6.85
CA VAL A 91 -7.79 -6.64 -7.42
C VAL A 91 -7.13 -5.29 -7.17
N HIS A 92 -6.77 -4.59 -8.22
CA HIS A 92 -6.15 -3.27 -8.12
C HIS A 92 -7.21 -2.17 -7.99
N ALA A 93 -7.03 -1.31 -6.99
CA ALA A 93 -7.84 -0.11 -6.81
C ALA A 93 -7.01 1.01 -6.17
N PRO A 94 -6.06 1.61 -6.92
CA PRO A 94 -5.25 2.71 -6.40
C PRO A 94 -6.16 3.80 -5.81
N ALA A 95 -6.07 4.01 -4.50
CA ALA A 95 -7.02 4.88 -3.79
C ALA A 95 -6.67 6.37 -3.89
N LEU A 96 -5.51 6.69 -4.45
CA LEU A 96 -5.01 8.05 -4.60
C LEU A 96 -4.00 8.12 -5.75
N ARG A 97 -3.74 9.33 -6.24
CA ARG A 97 -2.59 9.70 -7.06
C ARG A 97 -1.70 10.62 -6.27
N ILE A 98 -0.38 10.44 -6.39
CA ILE A 98 0.59 11.41 -5.86
C ILE A 98 0.71 12.52 -6.89
N VAL A 99 0.57 13.77 -6.46
CA VAL A 99 0.78 14.93 -7.32
C VAL A 99 2.28 15.19 -7.39
N PRO A 100 2.92 15.10 -8.58
CA PRO A 100 4.30 15.52 -8.74
C PRO A 100 4.42 17.00 -8.38
N LEU A 101 5.48 17.38 -7.65
CA LEU A 101 5.62 18.77 -7.17
C LEU A 101 5.66 19.79 -8.31
N ALA A 102 6.27 19.43 -9.45
CA ALA A 102 6.31 20.26 -10.65
C ALA A 102 4.93 20.53 -11.28
N ASP A 103 3.95 19.67 -11.01
CA ASP A 103 2.58 19.76 -11.55
C ASP A 103 1.58 20.25 -10.47
N ASP A 104 2.04 20.56 -9.26
CA ASP A 104 1.17 20.92 -8.14
C ASP A 104 0.77 22.40 -8.21
N SER A 105 -0.45 22.66 -8.69
CA SER A 105 -1.01 24.00 -8.82
C SER A 105 -1.15 24.73 -7.49
N LEU A 106 -1.34 24.02 -6.37
CA LEU A 106 -1.39 24.65 -5.04
C LEU A 106 -0.01 25.04 -4.55
N LEU A 107 1.01 24.21 -4.81
CA LEU A 107 2.39 24.58 -4.52
C LEU A 107 2.82 25.79 -5.37
N LEU A 108 2.44 25.83 -6.65
CA LEU A 108 2.69 26.99 -7.51
C LEU A 108 1.97 28.24 -7.00
N ALA A 109 0.71 28.13 -6.59
CA ALA A 109 -0.05 29.24 -6.04
C ALA A 109 0.58 29.76 -4.72
N ALA A 110 0.94 28.87 -3.80
CA ALA A 110 1.60 29.22 -2.55
C ALA A 110 3.00 29.83 -2.79
N THR A 111 3.74 29.32 -3.76
CA THR A 111 5.03 29.90 -4.19
C THR A 111 4.84 31.30 -4.72
N ARG A 112 3.84 31.53 -5.57
CA ARG A 112 3.50 32.87 -6.06
C ARG A 112 3.07 33.79 -4.91
N GLU A 113 2.35 33.28 -3.93
CA GLU A 113 1.96 34.01 -2.73
C GLU A 113 3.16 34.46 -1.88
N CYS A 114 4.19 33.61 -1.74
CA CYS A 114 5.45 34.01 -1.12
C CYS A 114 6.15 35.15 -1.88
N LEU A 115 5.91 35.28 -3.18
CA LEU A 115 6.55 36.29 -4.02
C LEU A 115 5.82 37.65 -3.99
N THR A 116 4.56 37.71 -3.54
CA THR A 116 3.74 38.94 -3.56
C THR A 116 4.28 40.02 -2.63
N ARG A 117 4.81 39.64 -1.47
CA ARG A 117 5.39 40.52 -0.44
C ARG A 117 6.57 39.81 0.26
N PRO A 118 7.48 40.56 0.91
CA PRO A 118 8.51 39.96 1.75
C PRO A 118 7.94 38.97 2.79
N LEU A 119 8.75 37.97 3.13
CA LEU A 119 8.47 37.03 4.22
C LEU A 119 9.33 37.45 5.41
N ASP A 120 8.76 37.44 6.61
CA ASP A 120 9.51 37.69 7.85
C ASP A 120 10.22 36.42 8.32
N ALA A 121 9.59 35.26 8.13
CA ALA A 121 10.17 33.96 8.45
C ALA A 121 9.76 32.84 7.48
N VAL A 122 10.59 31.80 7.44
CA VAL A 122 10.35 30.57 6.68
C VAL A 122 10.63 29.38 7.58
N ILE A 123 9.72 28.41 7.63
CA ILE A 123 9.89 27.17 8.41
C ILE A 123 9.97 25.99 7.46
N ALA A 124 11.12 25.31 7.43
CA ALA A 124 11.34 24.09 6.67
C ALA A 124 11.27 22.85 7.60
N THR A 125 10.35 21.93 7.32
CA THR A 125 10.07 20.75 8.17
C THR A 125 10.72 19.47 7.67
N THR A 126 10.92 19.33 6.36
CA THR A 126 11.55 18.14 5.76
C THR A 126 12.53 18.51 4.66
N ALA A 127 13.65 17.80 4.63
CA ALA A 127 14.71 18.02 3.64
C ALA A 127 14.21 17.78 2.21
N ILE A 128 13.42 16.73 2.04
CA ILE A 128 12.94 16.30 0.72
C ILE A 128 11.79 17.20 0.24
N GLY A 129 10.94 17.68 1.15
CA GLY A 129 9.90 18.66 0.85
C GLY A 129 10.47 20.02 0.46
N PHE A 130 11.46 20.50 1.23
CA PHE A 130 12.15 21.76 0.93
C PHE A 130 12.89 21.71 -0.43
N ARG A 131 13.69 20.67 -0.67
CA ARG A 131 14.35 20.49 -1.98
C ARG A 131 13.35 20.45 -3.13
N GLY A 132 12.31 19.65 -2.97
CA GLY A 132 11.28 19.54 -4.00
C GLY A 132 10.54 20.84 -4.27
N TRP A 133 10.35 21.70 -3.26
CA TRP A 133 9.79 23.03 -3.45
C TRP A 133 10.72 23.93 -4.28
N VAL A 134 12.00 24.00 -3.93
CA VAL A 134 13.01 24.78 -4.67
C VAL A 134 13.14 24.28 -6.11
N GLU A 135 13.26 22.96 -6.32
CA GLU A 135 13.32 22.33 -7.64
C GLU A 135 12.07 22.61 -8.49
N ALA A 136 10.87 22.54 -7.89
CA ALA A 136 9.62 22.87 -8.59
C ALA A 136 9.58 24.35 -9.00
N ALA A 137 10.00 25.26 -8.11
CA ALA A 137 10.08 26.68 -8.42
C ALA A 137 11.09 26.98 -9.55
N GLU A 138 12.23 26.30 -9.58
CA GLU A 138 13.18 26.36 -10.70
C GLU A 138 12.54 25.90 -12.02
N GLY A 139 11.82 24.78 -12.00
CA GLY A 139 11.07 24.28 -13.16
C GLY A 139 10.01 25.27 -13.69
N TRP A 140 9.43 26.09 -12.81
CA TRP A 140 8.48 27.15 -13.19
C TRP A 140 9.13 28.49 -13.59
N GLY A 141 10.46 28.58 -13.58
CA GLY A 141 11.18 29.83 -13.80
C GLY A 141 11.04 30.85 -12.66
N LEU A 142 10.67 30.40 -11.47
CA LEU A 142 10.52 31.20 -10.25
C LEU A 142 11.69 31.00 -9.26
N GLY A 143 12.62 30.09 -9.55
CA GLY A 143 13.65 29.63 -8.62
C GLY A 143 14.53 30.74 -8.03
N GLU A 144 15.12 31.61 -8.86
CA GLU A 144 15.94 32.73 -8.37
C GLU A 144 15.14 33.68 -7.48
N ARG A 145 13.97 34.11 -7.95
CA ARG A 145 13.09 35.00 -7.20
C ARG A 145 12.64 34.40 -5.87
N LEU A 146 12.39 33.09 -5.84
CA LEU A 146 12.07 32.39 -4.62
C LEU A 146 13.29 32.38 -3.69
N ARG A 147 14.48 31.98 -4.17
CA ARG A 147 15.70 31.96 -3.36
C ARG A 147 15.99 33.33 -2.75
N ASP A 148 15.92 34.41 -3.53
CA ASP A 148 16.12 35.78 -3.02
C ASP A 148 15.09 36.14 -1.94
N ARG A 149 13.83 35.72 -2.13
CA ARG A 149 12.77 35.94 -1.14
C ARG A 149 12.99 35.15 0.14
N LEU A 150 13.51 33.93 0.05
CA LEU A 150 13.82 33.09 1.21
C LEU A 150 15.06 33.58 1.95
N ASP A 151 16.07 34.09 1.23
CA ASP A 151 17.31 34.62 1.80
C ASP A 151 17.08 35.90 2.61
N GLY A 152 16.13 36.73 2.15
CA GLY A 152 15.70 37.92 2.90
C GLY A 152 14.86 37.64 4.15
N ALA A 153 14.53 36.38 4.45
CA ALA A 153 13.67 35.98 5.56
C ALA A 153 14.45 35.21 6.64
N ARG A 154 13.95 35.21 7.88
CA ARG A 154 14.53 34.38 8.95
C ARG A 154 14.15 32.92 8.75
N LEU A 155 15.13 32.08 8.45
CA LEU A 155 14.86 30.71 8.04
C LEU A 155 15.10 29.69 9.17
N PHE A 156 14.05 28.99 9.57
CA PHE A 156 14.05 28.00 10.64
C PHE A 156 13.96 26.60 10.04
N THR A 157 14.67 25.65 10.64
CA THR A 157 14.63 24.25 10.20
C THR A 157 14.24 23.34 11.34
N ARG A 158 13.50 22.26 11.05
CA ARG A 158 13.10 21.29 12.08
C ARG A 158 14.26 20.41 12.55
N GLY A 159 15.37 20.32 11.81
CA GLY A 159 16.47 19.44 12.20
C GLY A 159 17.58 19.33 11.14
N PRO A 160 18.68 18.63 11.47
CA PRO A 160 19.94 18.68 10.72
C PRO A 160 19.82 18.22 9.27
N LYS A 161 18.91 17.29 8.97
CA LYS A 161 18.64 16.87 7.58
C LYS A 161 18.06 18.00 6.74
N VAL A 162 17.15 18.77 7.32
CA VAL A 162 16.50 19.90 6.64
C VAL A 162 17.46 21.07 6.53
N THR A 163 18.24 21.32 7.59
CA THR A 163 19.38 22.25 7.57
C THR A 163 20.32 21.98 6.40
N GLY A 164 20.70 20.71 6.19
CA GLY A 164 21.54 20.34 5.05
C GLY A 164 20.88 20.64 3.70
N ALA A 165 19.56 20.47 3.56
CA ALA A 165 18.83 20.81 2.34
C ALA A 165 18.75 22.33 2.09
N VAL A 166 18.54 23.10 3.15
CA VAL A 166 18.54 24.57 3.11
C VAL A 166 19.89 25.11 2.65
N ARG A 167 20.97 24.64 3.27
CA ARG A 167 22.34 25.05 2.92
C ARG A 167 22.74 24.64 1.51
N ALA A 168 22.30 23.47 1.06
CA ALA A 168 22.50 23.04 -0.33
C ALA A 168 21.80 23.94 -1.35
N ALA A 169 20.73 24.65 -0.96
CA ALA A 169 20.06 25.65 -1.79
C ALA A 169 20.70 27.05 -1.71
N GLY A 170 21.86 27.18 -1.04
CA GLY A 170 22.57 28.45 -0.87
C GLY A 170 22.01 29.36 0.23
N LEU A 171 21.09 28.85 1.07
CA LEU A 171 20.43 29.59 2.14
C LEU A 171 21.03 29.22 3.50
N THR A 172 20.86 30.07 4.51
CA THR A 172 21.35 29.81 5.87
C THR A 172 20.18 29.81 6.85
N GLU A 173 20.11 28.78 7.69
CA GLU A 173 19.14 28.75 8.79
C GLU A 173 19.61 29.61 9.96
N CYS A 174 18.69 30.33 10.61
CA CYS A 174 18.98 31.08 11.83
C CYS A 174 18.93 30.19 13.08
N TRP A 175 18.09 29.15 13.07
CA TRP A 175 17.93 28.26 14.21
C TRP A 175 17.33 26.89 13.81
N SER A 176 17.67 25.87 14.59
CA SER A 176 17.11 24.52 14.52
C SER A 176 17.00 23.91 15.92
N PRO A 177 15.90 23.21 16.26
CA PRO A 177 15.73 22.58 17.57
C PRO A 177 16.69 21.40 17.71
N ARG A 178 17.21 21.19 18.92
CA ARG A 178 18.07 20.02 19.22
C ARG A 178 17.27 18.72 19.27
N SER A 179 15.99 18.78 19.65
CA SER A 179 15.11 17.60 19.71
C SER A 179 14.59 17.14 18.34
N GLU A 180 14.85 17.93 17.30
CA GLU A 180 14.21 17.81 15.99
C GLU A 180 12.66 17.91 16.03
N SER A 181 12.08 18.53 17.06
CA SER A 181 10.62 18.62 17.23
C SER A 181 10.03 19.87 16.58
N GLY A 182 8.90 19.70 15.89
CA GLY A 182 8.08 20.84 15.44
C GLY A 182 7.50 21.65 16.61
N ALA A 183 7.21 21.00 17.74
CA ALA A 183 6.69 21.68 18.92
C ALA A 183 7.73 22.60 19.58
N GLU A 184 9.01 22.17 19.64
CA GLU A 184 10.10 23.02 20.14
C GLU A 184 10.31 24.23 19.23
N LEU A 185 10.20 24.03 17.91
CA LEU A 185 10.30 25.12 16.93
C LEU A 185 9.20 26.15 17.10
N VAL A 186 7.94 25.72 17.27
CA VAL A 186 6.82 26.62 17.54
C VAL A 186 7.02 27.34 18.87
N ALA A 187 7.41 26.62 19.94
CA ALA A 187 7.66 27.22 21.25
C ALA A 187 8.75 28.29 21.19
N HIS A 188 9.82 28.06 20.41
CA HIS A 188 10.86 29.06 20.20
C HIS A 188 10.32 30.32 19.50
N LEU A 189 9.55 30.17 18.42
CA LEU A 189 8.95 31.32 17.71
C LEU A 189 7.96 32.10 18.59
N LEU A 190 7.20 31.40 19.43
CA LEU A 190 6.24 32.02 20.36
C LEU A 190 6.91 32.82 21.49
N THR A 191 8.24 32.77 21.63
CA THR A 191 8.97 33.68 22.55
C THR A 191 9.08 35.11 21.99
N GLU A 192 8.71 35.31 20.73
CA GLU A 192 8.74 36.60 20.04
C GLU A 192 7.33 37.11 19.74
N ASN A 193 7.20 38.40 19.42
CA ASN A 193 5.94 38.95 18.96
C ASN A 193 5.74 38.62 17.48
N LEU A 194 4.80 37.72 17.20
CA LEU A 194 4.48 37.26 15.84
C LEU A 194 3.35 38.05 15.15
N ALA A 195 2.77 39.05 15.84
CA ALA A 195 1.63 39.79 15.33
C ALA A 195 1.96 40.52 14.01
N GLY A 196 1.24 40.17 12.95
CA GLY A 196 1.40 40.74 11.62
C GLY A 196 2.58 40.18 10.81
N LEU A 197 3.39 39.28 11.37
CA LEU A 197 4.51 38.67 10.65
C LEU A 197 4.00 37.67 9.60
N ARG A 198 4.62 37.70 8.42
CA ARG A 198 4.41 36.75 7.34
C ARG A 198 5.35 35.57 7.45
N ILE A 199 4.78 34.39 7.65
CA ILE A 199 5.52 33.16 7.86
C ILE A 199 5.15 32.12 6.81
N ALA A 200 6.12 31.69 5.99
CA ALA A 200 5.94 30.55 5.09
C ALA A 200 6.26 29.24 5.82
N VAL A 201 5.39 28.24 5.74
CA VAL A 201 5.56 26.95 6.43
C VAL A 201 5.50 25.80 5.43
N GLN A 202 6.64 25.15 5.19
CA GLN A 202 6.70 23.92 4.39
C GLN A 202 6.12 22.74 5.17
N LEU A 203 4.96 22.25 4.72
CA LEU A 203 4.24 21.10 5.28
C LEU A 203 4.92 19.78 4.92
N HIS A 204 4.62 18.66 5.58
CA HIS A 204 5.27 17.38 5.28
C HIS A 204 4.31 16.32 4.71
N GLY A 205 3.35 16.76 3.90
CA GLY A 205 2.32 15.93 3.28
C GLY A 205 1.00 15.91 4.05
N GLU A 206 1.03 15.91 5.37
CA GLU A 206 -0.17 16.06 6.20
C GLU A 206 -0.31 17.51 6.68
N PRO A 207 -1.54 18.00 6.96
CA PRO A 207 -1.74 19.27 7.65
C PRO A 207 -0.98 19.28 8.99
N LEU A 208 -0.42 20.43 9.35
CA LEU A 208 0.26 20.67 10.62
C LEU A 208 -0.59 21.62 11.49
N PRO A 209 -1.82 21.21 11.90
CA PRO A 209 -2.75 22.11 12.57
C PRO A 209 -2.12 22.73 13.82
N ASP A 210 -1.50 21.95 14.70
CA ASP A 210 -0.88 22.49 15.93
C ASP A 210 0.16 23.59 15.67
N MET A 211 0.97 23.45 14.62
CA MET A 211 1.98 24.46 14.25
C MET A 211 1.35 25.65 13.56
N VAL A 212 0.50 25.41 12.55
CA VAL A 212 -0.10 26.47 11.74
C VAL A 212 -1.10 27.28 12.57
N GLU A 213 -1.97 26.61 13.33
CA GLU A 213 -2.93 27.24 14.23
C GLU A 213 -2.23 27.94 15.39
N GLY A 214 -1.16 27.37 15.95
CA GLY A 214 -0.36 28.03 16.99
C GLY A 214 0.24 29.36 16.53
N LEU A 215 0.81 29.39 15.31
CA LEU A 215 1.36 30.62 14.72
C LEU A 215 0.26 31.64 14.38
N ARG A 216 -0.87 31.19 13.80
CA ARG A 216 -2.03 32.05 13.52
C ARG A 216 -2.64 32.63 14.79
N ALA A 217 -2.74 31.85 15.86
CA ALA A 217 -3.25 32.30 17.16
C ALA A 217 -2.36 33.37 17.80
N ALA A 218 -1.05 33.36 17.50
CA ALA A 218 -0.11 34.40 17.89
C ALA A 218 -0.13 35.65 16.97
N GLY A 219 -1.04 35.69 15.99
CA GLY A 219 -1.25 36.84 15.10
C GLY A 219 -0.43 36.83 13.81
N ALA A 220 0.26 35.72 13.48
CA ALA A 220 1.02 35.61 12.23
C ALA A 220 0.11 35.37 11.01
N GLU A 221 0.50 35.93 9.87
CA GLU A 221 -0.01 35.59 8.54
C GLU A 221 0.76 34.37 8.02
N VAL A 222 0.12 33.18 8.04
CA VAL A 222 0.78 31.92 7.65
C VAL A 222 0.46 31.52 6.21
N VAL A 223 1.50 31.43 5.38
CA VAL A 223 1.46 30.85 4.02
C VAL A 223 1.88 29.39 4.10
N GLU A 224 0.94 28.48 3.90
CA GLU A 224 1.22 27.03 3.89
C GLU A 224 1.81 26.62 2.54
N ILE A 225 2.96 25.95 2.56
CA ILE A 225 3.64 25.43 1.38
C ILE A 225 3.39 23.92 1.32
N PRO A 226 2.40 23.46 0.54
CA PRO A 226 2.03 22.06 0.50
C PRO A 226 3.04 21.29 -0.36
N VAL A 227 3.73 20.34 0.24
CA VAL A 227 4.57 19.36 -0.48
C VAL A 227 4.11 17.96 -0.10
N TYR A 228 4.25 16.99 -1.01
CA TYR A 228 3.68 15.64 -0.90
C TYR A 228 2.16 15.57 -0.96
N ARG A 229 1.53 16.37 -1.82
CA ARG A 229 0.08 16.26 -2.02
C ARG A 229 -0.31 14.95 -2.70
N TRP A 230 -1.45 14.44 -2.26
CA TRP A 230 -2.18 13.39 -2.95
C TRP A 230 -3.56 13.91 -3.35
N GLU A 231 -4.03 13.42 -4.48
CA GLU A 231 -5.35 13.68 -5.00
C GLU A 231 -6.11 12.36 -5.14
N PRO A 232 -7.45 12.40 -5.24
CA PRO A 232 -8.21 11.25 -5.71
C PRO A 232 -7.63 10.73 -7.03
N PRO A 233 -7.73 9.42 -7.32
CA PRO A 233 -7.30 8.90 -8.61
C PRO A 233 -8.15 9.51 -9.73
N ASP A 234 -7.55 9.70 -10.91
CA ASP A 234 -8.24 10.32 -12.05
C ASP A 234 -9.48 9.50 -12.48
N ASP A 235 -9.43 8.18 -12.27
CA ASP A 235 -10.56 7.28 -12.41
C ASP A 235 -10.97 6.71 -11.04
N LEU A 236 -12.17 7.08 -10.60
CA LEU A 236 -12.76 6.59 -9.35
C LEU A 236 -13.37 5.18 -9.49
N ARG A 237 -13.62 4.67 -10.71
CA ARG A 237 -14.30 3.37 -10.93
C ARG A 237 -13.61 2.19 -10.22
N PRO A 238 -12.27 2.04 -10.24
CA PRO A 238 -11.61 0.94 -9.53
C PRO A 238 -11.84 0.98 -8.02
N VAL A 239 -11.82 2.17 -7.41
CA VAL A 239 -12.01 2.33 -5.97
C VAL A 239 -13.47 2.15 -5.57
N ARG A 240 -14.42 2.65 -6.37
CA ARG A 240 -15.86 2.38 -6.18
C ARG A 240 -16.15 0.89 -6.24
N ARG A 241 -15.60 0.19 -7.24
CA ARG A 241 -15.67 -1.27 -7.34
C ARG A 241 -15.03 -1.98 -6.15
N MET A 242 -13.94 -1.45 -5.60
CA MET A 242 -13.34 -2.00 -4.38
C MET A 242 -14.27 -1.87 -3.17
N VAL A 243 -14.95 -0.72 -3.00
CA VAL A 243 -15.98 -0.55 -1.96
C VAL A 243 -17.07 -1.60 -2.11
N GLU A 244 -17.62 -1.76 -3.32
CA GLU A 244 -18.64 -2.78 -3.61
C GLU A 244 -18.15 -4.20 -3.29
N LEU A 245 -16.91 -4.54 -3.69
CA LEU A 245 -16.32 -5.84 -3.42
C LEU A 245 -16.08 -6.07 -1.92
N ILE A 246 -15.73 -5.04 -1.15
CA ILE A 246 -15.60 -5.18 0.30
C ILE A 246 -16.98 -5.40 0.92
N VAL A 247 -17.96 -4.55 0.59
CA VAL A 247 -19.34 -4.62 1.09
C VAL A 247 -19.98 -5.99 0.81
N THR A 248 -19.72 -6.55 -0.37
CA THR A 248 -20.29 -7.84 -0.80
C THR A 248 -19.43 -9.07 -0.45
N GLY A 249 -18.29 -8.89 0.23
CA GLY A 249 -17.37 -10.00 0.53
C GLY A 249 -16.64 -10.58 -0.69
N GLY A 250 -16.64 -9.88 -1.83
CA GLY A 250 -15.92 -10.25 -3.05
C GLY A 250 -14.39 -10.16 -2.96
N VAL A 251 -13.86 -9.63 -1.85
CA VAL A 251 -12.45 -9.72 -1.45
C VAL A 251 -12.32 -10.31 -0.04
N SER A 252 -11.28 -11.11 0.18
CA SER A 252 -10.97 -11.71 1.47
C SER A 252 -10.16 -10.77 2.37
N ALA A 253 -9.37 -9.89 1.75
CA ALA A 253 -8.60 -8.86 2.44
C ALA A 253 -8.45 -7.62 1.57
N VAL A 254 -8.17 -6.48 2.19
CA VAL A 254 -7.75 -5.24 1.53
C VAL A 254 -6.49 -4.71 2.18
N THR A 255 -5.52 -4.30 1.35
CA THR A 255 -4.20 -3.82 1.82
C THR A 255 -4.10 -2.31 1.71
N PHE A 256 -3.48 -1.70 2.73
CA PHE A 256 -3.18 -0.27 2.77
C PHE A 256 -1.72 -0.04 3.13
N THR A 257 -1.06 0.83 2.38
CA THR A 257 0.36 1.19 2.58
C THR A 257 0.54 2.62 3.10
N SER A 258 -0.55 3.35 3.32
CA SER A 258 -0.54 4.74 3.76
C SER A 258 -1.91 5.16 4.30
N ALA A 259 -1.95 5.99 5.35
CA ALA A 259 -3.19 6.54 5.90
C ALA A 259 -4.07 7.28 4.86
N PRO A 260 -3.52 8.07 3.93
CA PRO A 260 -4.31 8.70 2.86
C PRO A 260 -5.13 7.73 2.00
N ALA A 261 -4.62 6.51 1.75
CA ALA A 261 -5.35 5.50 0.98
C ALA A 261 -6.58 5.01 1.73
N VAL A 262 -6.47 4.81 3.04
CA VAL A 262 -7.59 4.49 3.92
C VAL A 262 -8.61 5.63 3.90
N VAL A 263 -8.17 6.86 4.14
CA VAL A 263 -9.03 8.05 4.18
C VAL A 263 -9.79 8.21 2.86
N SER A 264 -9.11 8.01 1.73
CA SER A 264 -9.74 8.10 0.41
C SER A 264 -10.81 7.02 0.20
N LEU A 265 -10.53 5.75 0.55
CA LEU A 265 -11.52 4.68 0.46
C LEU A 265 -12.76 4.97 1.32
N LEU A 266 -12.54 5.40 2.58
CA LEU A 266 -13.62 5.76 3.51
C LEU A 266 -14.45 6.95 3.00
N ARG A 267 -13.81 7.98 2.43
CA ARG A 267 -14.50 9.11 1.81
C ARG A 267 -15.36 8.66 0.63
N ILE A 268 -14.80 7.85 -0.27
CA ILE A 268 -15.52 7.34 -1.44
C ILE A 268 -16.72 6.49 -1.02
N ALA A 269 -16.59 5.67 0.02
CA ALA A 269 -17.72 4.91 0.55
C ALA A 269 -18.83 5.81 1.12
N ARG A 270 -18.49 6.94 1.78
CA ARG A 270 -19.50 7.94 2.18
C ARG A 270 -20.19 8.56 0.99
N GLU A 271 -19.45 8.94 -0.04
CA GLU A 271 -20.00 9.51 -1.28
C GLU A 271 -20.92 8.52 -2.01
N MET A 272 -20.68 7.23 -1.87
CA MET A 272 -21.52 6.16 -2.41
C MET A 272 -22.71 5.80 -1.50
N GLY A 273 -22.80 6.37 -0.29
CA GLY A 273 -23.80 5.99 0.71
C GLY A 273 -23.63 4.57 1.27
N GLN A 274 -22.43 3.99 1.18
CA GLN A 274 -22.10 2.62 1.60
C GLN A 274 -21.12 2.57 2.79
N PHE A 275 -21.04 3.65 3.56
CA PHE A 275 -20.03 3.80 4.60
C PHE A 275 -20.21 2.77 5.73
N ASP A 276 -21.43 2.60 6.22
CA ASP A 276 -21.71 1.71 7.35
C ASP A 276 -21.60 0.24 6.96
N GLU A 277 -22.01 -0.11 5.73
CA GLU A 277 -21.85 -1.44 5.15
C GLU A 277 -20.36 -1.77 4.96
N LEU A 278 -19.56 -0.81 4.49
CA LEU A 278 -18.11 -0.97 4.38
C LEU A 278 -17.49 -1.24 5.75
N LEU A 279 -17.82 -0.44 6.76
CA LEU A 279 -17.30 -0.64 8.12
C LEU A 279 -17.73 -1.99 8.69
N THR A 280 -18.97 -2.41 8.45
CA THR A 280 -19.48 -3.73 8.87
C THR A 280 -18.68 -4.86 8.25
N ALA A 281 -18.44 -4.80 6.93
CA ALA A 281 -17.64 -5.80 6.23
C ALA A 281 -16.19 -5.86 6.73
N LEU A 282 -15.56 -4.71 6.98
CA LEU A 282 -14.18 -4.62 7.48
C LEU A 282 -14.02 -5.06 8.94
N ARG A 283 -15.10 -5.01 9.75
CA ARG A 283 -15.10 -5.57 11.11
C ARG A 283 -15.33 -7.09 11.13
N GLY A 284 -15.84 -7.66 10.04
CA GLY A 284 -16.23 -9.06 9.95
C GLY A 284 -15.41 -9.85 8.93
N GLU A 285 -15.98 -10.02 7.74
CA GLU A 285 -15.53 -10.99 6.75
C GLU A 285 -14.33 -10.55 5.89
N VAL A 286 -14.08 -9.24 5.79
CA VAL A 286 -12.95 -8.72 5.02
C VAL A 286 -11.85 -8.26 5.95
N LEU A 287 -10.64 -8.80 5.76
CA LEU A 287 -9.48 -8.45 6.60
C LEU A 287 -8.78 -7.18 6.09
N PRO A 288 -8.81 -6.05 6.82
CA PRO A 288 -7.95 -4.91 6.51
C PRO A 288 -6.52 -5.17 7.01
N ALA A 289 -5.55 -5.02 6.12
CA ALA A 289 -4.13 -5.19 6.41
C ALA A 289 -3.37 -3.89 6.12
N CYS A 290 -2.78 -3.31 7.17
CA CYS A 290 -2.06 -2.05 7.10
C CYS A 290 -0.56 -2.29 7.23
N VAL A 291 0.26 -1.52 6.50
CA VAL A 291 1.73 -1.68 6.57
C VAL A 291 2.31 -1.26 7.93
N GLY A 292 1.62 -0.42 8.69
CA GLY A 292 2.08 0.14 9.96
C GLY A 292 0.99 0.89 10.73
N PRO A 293 1.22 1.26 11.99
CA PRO A 293 0.22 1.84 12.89
C PRO A 293 -0.33 3.18 12.40
N VAL A 294 0.51 4.05 11.83
CA VAL A 294 0.04 5.33 11.24
C VAL A 294 -0.97 5.08 10.12
N CYS A 295 -0.73 4.05 9.29
CA CYS A 295 -1.66 3.66 8.22
C CYS A 295 -2.97 3.09 8.78
N ALA A 296 -2.93 2.39 9.92
CA ALA A 296 -4.09 1.79 10.55
C ALA A 296 -4.98 2.80 11.28
N ALA A 297 -4.40 3.87 11.82
CA ALA A 297 -5.09 4.83 12.68
C ALA A 297 -6.44 5.35 12.14
N PRO A 298 -6.62 5.66 10.84
CA PRO A 298 -7.93 6.10 10.34
C PRO A 298 -9.01 5.01 10.38
N LEU A 299 -8.66 3.73 10.25
CA LEU A 299 -9.59 2.61 10.44
C LEU A 299 -9.89 2.38 11.93
N GLU A 300 -8.87 2.45 12.77
CA GLU A 300 -9.01 2.27 14.22
C GLU A 300 -9.92 3.32 14.85
N ARG A 301 -9.84 4.58 14.40
CA ARG A 301 -10.80 5.64 14.79
C ARG A 301 -12.25 5.33 14.42
N GLN A 302 -12.49 4.44 13.45
CA GLN A 302 -13.82 3.96 13.09
C GLN A 302 -14.14 2.62 13.79
N GLY A 303 -13.36 2.18 14.77
CA GLY A 303 -13.55 0.90 15.45
C GLY A 303 -13.33 -0.31 14.54
N VAL A 304 -12.47 -0.19 13.53
CA VAL A 304 -12.07 -1.29 12.65
C VAL A 304 -10.66 -1.76 13.03
N ALA A 305 -10.56 -2.97 13.54
CA ALA A 305 -9.26 -3.60 13.84
C ALA A 305 -8.53 -3.97 12.54
N THR A 306 -7.20 -3.82 12.52
CA THR A 306 -6.36 -4.16 11.36
C THR A 306 -5.25 -5.14 11.75
N VAL A 307 -4.75 -5.90 10.78
CA VAL A 307 -3.49 -6.63 10.96
C VAL A 307 -2.33 -5.81 10.43
N THR A 308 -1.23 -5.78 11.18
CA THR A 308 -0.02 -5.02 10.85
C THR A 308 1.19 -5.95 11.00
N PRO A 309 2.16 -5.93 10.06
CA PRO A 309 3.36 -6.74 10.17
C PRO A 309 4.34 -6.17 11.22
N ASP A 310 5.17 -7.04 11.81
CA ASP A 310 6.24 -6.63 12.74
C ASP A 310 7.27 -5.68 12.11
N ARG A 311 7.45 -5.79 10.78
CA ARG A 311 8.28 -4.89 9.98
C ARG A 311 7.43 -4.17 8.97
N PHE A 312 7.49 -2.84 8.93
CA PHE A 312 6.65 -2.01 8.05
C PHE A 312 7.14 -2.02 6.58
N ARG A 313 7.09 -3.19 5.93
CA ARG A 313 7.57 -3.46 4.57
C ARG A 313 6.60 -4.37 3.82
N LEU A 314 6.52 -4.22 2.49
CA LEU A 314 5.59 -5.00 1.63
C LEU A 314 5.74 -6.52 1.81
N GLY A 315 6.98 -7.03 1.78
CA GLY A 315 7.21 -8.46 1.95
C GLY A 315 6.77 -9.01 3.31
N ALA A 316 6.84 -8.19 4.37
CA ALA A 316 6.34 -8.59 5.69
C ALA A 316 4.81 -8.54 5.76
N LEU A 317 4.18 -7.52 5.16
CA LEU A 317 2.73 -7.44 5.02
C LEU A 317 2.15 -8.67 4.31
N VAL A 318 2.78 -9.11 3.22
CA VAL A 318 2.38 -10.32 2.48
C VAL A 318 2.55 -11.59 3.32
N ARG A 319 3.60 -11.69 4.13
CA ARG A 319 3.75 -12.81 5.08
C ARG A 319 2.63 -12.81 6.12
N THR A 320 2.37 -11.67 6.76
CA THR A 320 1.26 -11.54 7.72
C THR A 320 -0.07 -11.96 7.10
N LEU A 321 -0.38 -11.54 5.87
CA LEU A 321 -1.58 -12.01 5.17
C LEU A 321 -1.56 -13.52 4.91
N SER A 322 -0.41 -14.09 4.53
CA SER A 322 -0.24 -15.53 4.28
C SER A 322 -0.47 -16.36 5.54
N ASP A 323 -0.30 -15.78 6.73
CA ASP A 323 -0.55 -16.45 8.00
C ASP A 323 -1.99 -16.20 8.49
N GLU A 324 -2.46 -14.95 8.43
CA GLU A 324 -3.75 -14.54 8.98
C GLU A 324 -4.95 -15.04 8.19
N LEU A 325 -4.91 -14.98 6.85
CA LEU A 325 -6.06 -15.40 6.04
C LEU A 325 -6.35 -16.90 6.19
N PRO A 326 -5.36 -17.81 6.05
CA PRO A 326 -5.57 -19.23 6.30
C PRO A 326 -6.10 -19.51 7.71
N ARG A 327 -5.51 -18.91 8.74
CA ARG A 327 -5.94 -19.10 10.14
C ARG A 327 -7.40 -18.71 10.39
N ARG A 328 -7.89 -17.69 9.69
CA ARG A 328 -9.25 -17.14 9.90
C ARG A 328 -10.33 -17.73 9.01
N ARG A 329 -9.95 -18.33 7.88
CA ARG A 329 -10.89 -18.63 6.79
C ARG A 329 -10.74 -20.04 6.20
N VAL A 330 -9.72 -20.79 6.59
CA VAL A 330 -9.62 -22.20 6.20
C VAL A 330 -10.52 -23.02 7.12
N ARG A 331 -11.37 -23.86 6.53
CA ARG A 331 -12.13 -24.88 7.25
C ARG A 331 -11.83 -26.23 6.64
N THR A 332 -11.56 -27.23 7.48
CA THR A 332 -11.38 -28.61 7.05
C THR A 332 -12.55 -29.43 7.56
N VAL A 333 -13.22 -30.15 6.66
CA VAL A 333 -14.38 -30.98 6.96
C VAL A 333 -14.18 -32.34 6.31
N GLU A 334 -14.41 -33.41 7.06
CA GLU A 334 -14.53 -34.76 6.51
C GLU A 334 -15.99 -35.03 6.15
N ALA A 335 -16.26 -35.34 4.89
CA ALA A 335 -17.61 -35.59 4.42
C ALA A 335 -17.62 -36.68 3.34
N ALA A 336 -18.51 -37.68 3.51
CA ALA A 336 -18.63 -38.84 2.63
C ALA A 336 -17.29 -39.54 2.30
N GLY A 337 -16.37 -39.61 3.28
CA GLY A 337 -15.04 -40.23 3.10
C GLY A 337 -14.00 -39.35 2.38
N HIS A 338 -14.31 -38.07 2.14
CA HIS A 338 -13.39 -37.10 1.55
C HIS A 338 -12.99 -36.03 2.55
N VAL A 339 -11.73 -35.58 2.48
CA VAL A 339 -11.26 -34.42 3.23
C VAL A 339 -11.41 -33.19 2.35
N LEU A 340 -12.28 -32.28 2.77
CA LEU A 340 -12.56 -31.01 2.10
C LEU A 340 -11.92 -29.87 2.90
N ARG A 341 -10.88 -29.24 2.36
CA ARG A 341 -10.31 -28.01 2.92
C ARG A 341 -10.78 -26.81 2.12
N VAL A 342 -11.71 -26.05 2.66
CA VAL A 342 -12.30 -24.86 2.03
C VAL A 342 -11.49 -23.63 2.42
N GLN A 343 -11.07 -22.83 1.42
CA GLN A 343 -10.38 -21.57 1.64
C GLN A 343 -10.71 -20.55 0.54
N GLY A 344 -11.45 -19.51 0.91
CA GLY A 344 -11.92 -18.49 -0.05
C GLY A 344 -12.70 -19.12 -1.21
N GLY A 345 -12.32 -18.78 -2.44
CA GLY A 345 -12.89 -19.32 -3.68
C GLY A 345 -12.30 -20.67 -4.13
N ALA A 346 -11.55 -21.37 -3.29
CA ALA A 346 -11.00 -22.68 -3.60
C ALA A 346 -11.39 -23.73 -2.55
N VAL A 347 -11.47 -24.99 -3.00
CA VAL A 347 -11.57 -26.16 -2.13
C VAL A 347 -10.47 -27.14 -2.50
N ILE A 348 -9.81 -27.72 -1.51
CA ILE A 348 -8.84 -28.79 -1.71
C ILE A 348 -9.54 -30.09 -1.37
N VAL A 349 -9.67 -30.96 -2.36
CA VAL A 349 -10.32 -32.27 -2.24
C VAL A 349 -9.23 -33.33 -2.23
N ASN A 350 -9.02 -33.98 -1.09
CA ASN A 350 -8.00 -35.03 -0.94
C ASN A 350 -6.59 -34.60 -1.41
N GLY A 351 -6.25 -33.31 -1.22
CA GLY A 351 -4.96 -32.72 -1.62
C GLY A 351 -4.98 -31.98 -2.96
N GLU A 352 -6.00 -32.18 -3.80
CA GLU A 352 -6.08 -31.55 -5.12
C GLU A 352 -6.91 -30.26 -5.10
N PRO A 353 -6.37 -29.12 -5.58
CA PRO A 353 -7.08 -27.85 -5.57
C PRO A 353 -8.12 -27.75 -6.68
N VAL A 354 -9.32 -27.31 -6.31
CA VAL A 354 -10.44 -27.01 -7.21
C VAL A 354 -10.85 -25.54 -7.03
N MET A 355 -10.75 -24.76 -8.10
CA MET A 355 -11.24 -23.38 -8.12
C MET A 355 -12.75 -23.36 -8.32
N LEU A 356 -13.45 -22.61 -7.47
CA LEU A 356 -14.91 -22.50 -7.50
C LEU A 356 -15.33 -21.11 -8.00
N ALA A 357 -16.41 -21.07 -8.77
CA ALA A 357 -17.08 -19.82 -9.09
C ALA A 357 -17.65 -19.19 -7.79
N PRO A 358 -17.76 -17.85 -7.68
CA PRO A 358 -18.14 -17.18 -6.43
C PRO A 358 -19.41 -17.73 -5.76
N ARG A 359 -20.48 -17.99 -6.55
CA ARG A 359 -21.73 -18.56 -6.04
C ARG A 359 -21.56 -19.98 -5.50
N THR A 360 -20.79 -20.80 -6.20
CA THR A 360 -20.48 -22.17 -5.81
C THR A 360 -19.64 -22.21 -4.53
N ALA A 361 -18.64 -21.33 -4.43
CA ALA A 361 -17.84 -21.15 -3.22
C ALA A 361 -18.71 -20.71 -2.02
N ALA A 362 -19.61 -19.75 -2.22
CA ALA A 362 -20.49 -19.26 -1.16
C ALA A 362 -21.47 -20.32 -0.65
N VAL A 363 -22.01 -21.17 -1.54
CA VAL A 363 -22.84 -22.31 -1.12
C VAL A 363 -22.02 -23.30 -0.29
N LEU A 364 -20.81 -23.64 -0.74
CA LEU A 364 -19.94 -24.56 -0.01
C LEU A 364 -19.56 -23.97 1.37
N ASP A 365 -19.16 -22.70 1.42
CA ASP A 365 -18.81 -22.01 2.66
C ASP A 365 -19.96 -22.04 3.66
N ALA A 366 -21.19 -21.71 3.22
CA ALA A 366 -22.39 -21.76 4.05
C ALA A 366 -22.66 -23.17 4.60
N LEU A 367 -22.47 -24.22 3.80
CA LEU A 367 -22.65 -25.60 4.25
C LEU A 367 -21.55 -26.03 5.24
N THR A 368 -20.32 -25.53 5.08
CA THR A 368 -19.20 -25.84 5.99
C THR A 368 -19.21 -25.05 7.30
N GLU A 369 -19.97 -23.96 7.41
CA GLU A 369 -20.07 -23.19 8.65
C GLU A 369 -20.65 -24.02 9.80
N ARG A 370 -21.64 -24.89 9.50
CA ARG A 370 -22.22 -25.85 10.43
C ARG A 370 -22.42 -27.18 9.72
N PRO A 371 -21.36 -28.01 9.60
CA PRO A 371 -21.42 -29.25 8.84
C PRO A 371 -22.54 -30.17 9.35
N GLY A 372 -23.22 -30.90 8.45
CA GLY A 372 -24.37 -31.74 8.79
C GLY A 372 -25.71 -31.00 8.96
N ARG A 373 -25.71 -29.69 9.22
CA ARG A 373 -26.95 -28.89 9.31
C ARG A 373 -27.62 -28.78 7.94
N VAL A 374 -28.93 -29.00 7.91
CA VAL A 374 -29.74 -28.77 6.71
C VAL A 374 -30.01 -27.27 6.55
N LEU A 375 -29.57 -26.71 5.43
CA LEU A 375 -29.89 -25.35 4.99
C LEU A 375 -30.99 -25.40 3.93
N SER A 376 -32.06 -24.62 4.13
CA SER A 376 -33.13 -24.51 3.13
C SER A 376 -32.66 -23.72 1.91
N ARG A 377 -33.38 -23.87 0.79
CA ARG A 377 -33.12 -23.09 -0.44
C ARG A 377 -33.18 -21.59 -0.18
N ALA A 378 -34.22 -21.15 0.54
CA ALA A 378 -34.37 -19.75 0.95
C ALA A 378 -33.21 -19.24 1.81
N GLU A 379 -32.68 -20.07 2.73
CA GLU A 379 -31.52 -19.69 3.54
C GLU A 379 -30.25 -19.58 2.71
N LEU A 380 -30.01 -20.51 1.77
CA LEU A 380 -28.87 -20.44 0.86
C LEU A 380 -28.96 -19.24 -0.08
N LEU A 381 -30.15 -18.89 -0.58
CA LEU A 381 -30.35 -17.66 -1.38
C LEU A 381 -30.00 -16.41 -0.58
N ARG A 382 -30.49 -16.30 0.67
CA ARG A 382 -30.17 -15.16 1.54
C ARG A 382 -28.67 -15.03 1.81
N ARG A 383 -27.99 -16.15 2.08
CA ARG A 383 -26.57 -16.16 2.45
C ARG A 383 -25.62 -15.95 1.27
N THR A 384 -26.03 -16.31 0.05
CA THR A 384 -25.18 -16.20 -1.14
C THR A 384 -25.37 -14.89 -1.92
N GLY A 385 -26.14 -13.94 -1.38
CA GLY A 385 -26.16 -12.55 -1.84
C GLY A 385 -26.85 -12.33 -3.19
N THR A 386 -27.82 -13.14 -3.58
CA THR A 386 -28.60 -12.92 -4.82
C THR A 386 -29.68 -11.86 -4.63
N ALA A 387 -29.30 -10.59 -4.51
CA ALA A 387 -30.23 -9.49 -4.70
C ALA A 387 -30.77 -9.54 -6.13
N GLY A 388 -32.06 -9.88 -6.29
CA GLY A 388 -32.79 -9.80 -7.57
C GLY A 388 -33.13 -11.12 -8.27
N LEU A 389 -32.73 -12.29 -7.75
CA LEU A 389 -33.21 -13.59 -8.23
C LEU A 389 -33.93 -14.31 -7.10
N THR A 390 -35.25 -14.35 -7.19
CA THR A 390 -36.18 -15.03 -6.27
C THR A 390 -36.32 -16.53 -6.55
N ASP A 391 -35.46 -17.11 -7.38
CA ASP A 391 -35.71 -18.43 -7.95
C ASP A 391 -34.98 -19.54 -7.18
N GLU A 392 -35.74 -20.43 -6.54
CA GLU A 392 -35.25 -21.66 -5.92
C GLU A 392 -34.47 -22.54 -6.91
N HIS A 393 -34.78 -22.45 -8.20
CA HIS A 393 -34.08 -23.15 -9.27
C HIS A 393 -32.61 -22.69 -9.39
N ALA A 394 -32.29 -21.44 -9.04
CA ALA A 394 -30.92 -20.94 -9.07
C ALA A 394 -30.02 -21.65 -8.03
N VAL A 395 -30.58 -22.01 -6.86
CA VAL A 395 -29.85 -22.80 -5.84
C VAL A 395 -29.59 -24.20 -6.36
N GLU A 396 -30.58 -24.84 -6.96
CA GLU A 396 -30.46 -26.19 -7.53
C GLU A 396 -29.35 -26.26 -8.57
N MET A 397 -29.33 -25.30 -9.51
CA MET A 397 -28.30 -25.22 -10.54
C MET A 397 -26.92 -24.92 -9.94
N THR A 398 -26.85 -24.09 -8.90
CA THR A 398 -25.58 -23.79 -8.22
C THR A 398 -25.04 -25.02 -7.47
N VAL A 399 -25.90 -25.78 -6.80
CA VAL A 399 -25.54 -27.05 -6.13
C VAL A 399 -25.11 -28.10 -7.15
N ALA A 400 -25.81 -28.22 -8.29
CA ALA A 400 -25.42 -29.14 -9.36
C ALA A 400 -24.01 -28.82 -9.89
N ARG A 401 -23.70 -27.54 -10.10
CA ARG A 401 -22.35 -27.08 -10.48
C ARG A 401 -21.32 -27.35 -9.39
N LEU A 402 -21.68 -27.15 -8.12
CA LEU A 402 -20.81 -27.48 -6.99
C LEU A 402 -20.43 -28.96 -6.99
N ARG A 403 -21.42 -29.86 -7.09
CA ARG A 403 -21.17 -31.31 -7.14
C ARG A 403 -20.28 -31.69 -8.32
N THR A 404 -20.54 -31.10 -9.48
CA THR A 404 -19.73 -31.32 -10.69
C THR A 404 -18.28 -30.88 -10.47
N ALA A 405 -18.07 -29.70 -9.88
CA ALA A 405 -16.73 -29.18 -9.60
C ALA A 405 -15.97 -30.04 -8.58
N LEU A 406 -16.67 -30.60 -7.58
CA LEU A 406 -16.08 -31.49 -6.57
C LEU A 406 -15.76 -32.90 -7.10
N GLY A 407 -16.18 -33.25 -8.32
CA GLY A 407 -15.93 -34.56 -8.91
C GLY A 407 -16.46 -35.70 -8.03
N PRO A 408 -15.64 -36.72 -7.71
CA PRO A 408 -16.05 -37.83 -6.83
C PRO A 408 -16.56 -37.37 -5.46
N ALA A 409 -16.02 -36.28 -4.91
CA ALA A 409 -16.46 -35.74 -3.62
C ALA A 409 -17.80 -34.98 -3.70
N GLY A 410 -18.42 -34.87 -4.89
CA GLY A 410 -19.74 -34.27 -5.06
C GLY A 410 -20.83 -34.97 -4.25
N CYS A 411 -20.66 -36.25 -3.92
CA CYS A 411 -21.56 -37.00 -3.03
C CYS A 411 -21.61 -36.42 -1.61
N ALA A 412 -20.60 -35.67 -1.18
CA ALA A 412 -20.58 -35.01 0.12
C ALA A 412 -21.67 -33.94 0.27
N VAL A 413 -22.16 -33.37 -0.83
CA VAL A 413 -23.25 -32.39 -0.79
C VAL A 413 -24.58 -33.12 -1.00
N GLU A 414 -25.33 -33.36 0.07
CA GLU A 414 -26.58 -34.12 0.04
C GLU A 414 -27.81 -33.24 -0.15
N THR A 415 -28.82 -33.79 -0.82
CA THR A 415 -30.16 -33.21 -0.86
C THR A 415 -31.03 -33.89 0.18
N VAL A 416 -31.57 -33.10 1.11
CA VAL A 416 -32.59 -33.56 2.05
C VAL A 416 -33.96 -33.20 1.47
N ILE A 417 -34.70 -34.24 1.05
CA ILE A 417 -35.98 -34.12 0.36
C ILE A 417 -36.90 -33.13 1.09
N LYS A 418 -37.45 -32.17 0.33
CA LYS A 418 -38.34 -31.09 0.79
C LYS A 418 -37.75 -30.12 1.85
N ARG A 419 -36.50 -30.30 2.28
CA ARG A 419 -35.89 -29.48 3.35
C ARG A 419 -34.72 -28.63 2.88
N GLY A 420 -33.90 -29.11 1.94
CA GLY A 420 -32.78 -28.36 1.38
C GLY A 420 -31.51 -29.20 1.23
N TYR A 421 -30.36 -28.66 1.63
CA TYR A 421 -29.05 -29.28 1.42
C TYR A 421 -28.22 -29.32 2.70
N ARG A 422 -27.32 -30.30 2.80
CA ARG A 422 -26.34 -30.43 3.90
C ARG A 422 -25.03 -31.02 3.39
N LEU A 423 -23.97 -30.91 4.19
CA LEU A 423 -22.78 -31.74 4.03
C LEU A 423 -22.96 -33.08 4.76
N ALA A 424 -22.63 -34.18 4.09
CA ALA A 424 -22.66 -35.55 4.60
C ALA A 424 -21.46 -35.82 5.52
N VAL A 425 -21.42 -35.14 6.66
CA VAL A 425 -20.40 -35.40 7.68
C VAL A 425 -20.63 -36.73 8.38
N VAL A 426 -19.52 -37.34 8.80
CA VAL A 426 -19.49 -38.60 9.56
C VAL A 426 -19.95 -38.37 10.99
#